data_AF-A0A519X4K6-F1
#
_entry.id   AF-A0A519X4K6-F1
#
_cell.length_a   1.000
_cell.length_b   1.000
_cell.length_c   1.000
_cell.angle_alpha   90.00
_cell.angle_beta   90.00
_cell.angle_gamma   90.00
#
_symmetry.space_group_name_H-M   'P 1'
#
loop_
_entity.id
_entity.type
_entity.pdbx_description
1 polymer ?
#
loop_
_entity_poly.entity_id
_entity_poly.type
_entity_poly.pdbx_seq_one_letter_code
_entity_poly.pdbx_strand_id
1 'polypeptide(L)'
;MQNSALKISDNFRKMAVRSVLSIFLFLGTYLLMIVLGLGVILLCGLIAYWIVSFYGTFLTAMLGFGFISMGLLIFFFLIKFVFTGAKKIDRTHLIEVSAKDQPELFKLIAEIVAEVKTPFPKHVYLSSEVNASVFYDSNFWSMFFPVRKNLQIGLGLMNSISAIELKAILAHEFGHFSQRSMKVGSYVYNVNKVIYNMLYDNEGYSTIVEKWGNMSSYFVLFARGAIFVVQGIQLVLIEVHKVLNINYMALSREMEFHADEVAASVAGSAPLANSLLRLDLANSTLSGVFDYYNGK
;
A
#
# COMPACT_ATOMS: atom_id res chain seq x y z
N MET A 1 5.51 -17.39 -27.49
CA MET A 1 4.70 -16.16 -27.36
C MET A 1 3.25 -16.58 -27.14
N GLN A 2 2.81 -16.72 -25.89
CA GLN A 2 1.46 -17.19 -25.56
C GLN A 2 0.56 -15.98 -25.30
N ASN A 3 -0.22 -15.58 -26.32
CA ASN A 3 -1.34 -14.66 -26.15
C ASN A 3 -2.53 -15.45 -25.59
N SER A 4 -3.05 -15.07 -24.43
CA SER A 4 -4.44 -14.60 -24.24
C SER A 4 -4.86 -14.66 -22.76
N ALA A 5 -4.83 -13.51 -22.09
CA ALA A 5 -6.02 -13.02 -21.42
C ALA A 5 -6.46 -11.80 -22.26
N LEU A 6 -7.73 -11.42 -22.21
CA LEU A 6 -8.40 -10.55 -23.19
C LEU A 6 -7.63 -9.28 -23.60
N LYS A 7 -7.93 -8.76 -24.81
CA LYS A 7 -7.28 -7.55 -25.31
C LYS A 7 -7.71 -6.37 -24.43
N ILE A 8 -6.74 -5.83 -23.70
CA ILE A 8 -6.92 -4.72 -22.77
C ILE A 8 -7.53 -3.50 -23.48
N SER A 9 -8.49 -2.86 -22.81
CA SER A 9 -9.18 -1.67 -23.33
C SER A 9 -8.22 -0.50 -23.55
N ASP A 10 -8.52 0.36 -24.52
CA ASP A 10 -7.74 1.59 -24.72
C ASP A 10 -7.86 2.54 -23.52
N ASN A 11 -8.99 2.51 -22.82
CA ASN A 11 -9.21 3.25 -21.59
C ASN A 11 -8.27 2.81 -20.46
N PHE A 12 -8.09 1.51 -20.27
CA PHE A 12 -7.12 0.97 -19.32
C PHE A 12 -5.71 1.53 -19.60
N ARG A 13 -5.26 1.48 -20.86
CA ARG A 13 -3.94 2.00 -21.26
C ARG A 13 -3.83 3.49 -20.97
N LYS A 14 -4.86 4.27 -21.30
CA LYS A 14 -4.92 5.70 -21.03
C LYS A 14 -4.84 6.00 -19.53
N MET A 15 -5.58 5.27 -18.70
CA MET A 15 -5.54 5.45 -17.24
C MET A 15 -4.17 5.06 -16.67
N ALA A 16 -3.57 3.97 -17.14
CA ALA A 16 -2.24 3.55 -16.73
C ALA A 16 -1.18 4.63 -16.99
N VAL A 17 -1.21 5.25 -18.18
CA VAL A 17 -0.31 6.37 -18.52
C VAL A 17 -0.54 7.57 -17.60
N ARG A 18 -1.79 7.94 -17.31
CA ARG A 18 -2.10 9.05 -16.38
C ARG A 18 -1.61 8.76 -14.97
N SER A 19 -1.76 7.53 -14.47
CA SER A 19 -1.25 7.16 -13.15
C SER A 19 0.27 7.25 -13.10
N VAL A 20 0.97 6.78 -14.14
CA VAL A 20 2.44 6.87 -14.25
C VAL A 20 2.91 8.33 -14.29
N LEU A 21 2.28 9.18 -15.10
CA LEU A 21 2.60 10.62 -15.14
C LEU A 21 2.39 11.29 -13.77
N SER A 22 1.37 10.88 -13.03
CA SER A 22 1.10 11.41 -11.68
C SER A 22 2.12 10.94 -10.66
N ILE A 23 2.67 9.73 -10.81
CA ILE A 23 3.81 9.26 -10.02
C ILE A 23 5.03 10.15 -10.29
N PHE A 24 5.34 10.46 -11.56
CA PHE A 24 6.44 11.36 -11.88
C PHE A 24 6.24 12.77 -11.31
N LEU A 25 5.00 13.30 -11.35
CA LEU A 25 4.67 14.56 -10.70
C LEU A 25 4.90 14.53 -9.18
N PHE A 26 4.50 13.44 -8.53
CA PHE A 26 4.74 13.26 -7.09
C PHE A 26 6.23 13.18 -6.78
N LEU A 27 6.98 12.34 -7.52
CA LEU A 27 8.42 12.18 -7.34
C LEU A 27 9.17 13.50 -7.59
N GLY A 28 8.79 14.27 -8.61
CA GLY A 28 9.37 15.59 -8.89
C GLY A 28 9.11 16.58 -7.75
N THR A 29 7.87 16.67 -7.27
CA THR A 29 7.53 17.50 -6.10
C THR A 29 8.29 17.04 -4.86
N TYR A 30 8.41 15.74 -4.65
CA TYR A 30 9.09 15.16 -3.51
C TYR A 30 10.61 15.44 -3.52
N LEU A 31 11.27 15.31 -4.68
CA LEU A 31 12.66 15.71 -4.85
C LEU A 31 12.86 17.21 -4.60
N LEU A 32 11.93 18.05 -5.07
CA LEU A 32 11.96 19.48 -4.76
C LEU A 32 11.87 19.73 -3.25
N MET A 33 10.99 19.03 -2.53
CA MET A 33 10.89 19.13 -1.06
C MET A 33 12.18 18.70 -0.36
N ILE A 34 12.89 17.68 -0.85
CA ILE A 34 14.22 17.29 -0.34
C ILE A 34 15.23 18.43 -0.52
N VAL A 35 15.30 19.03 -1.71
CA VAL A 35 16.22 20.13 -1.99
C VAL A 35 15.91 21.34 -1.10
N LEU A 36 14.63 21.69 -0.95
CA LEU A 36 14.21 22.75 -0.03
C LEU A 36 14.53 22.41 1.43
N GLY A 37 14.36 21.15 1.84
CA GLY A 37 14.74 20.67 3.18
C GLY A 37 16.23 20.82 3.47
N LEU A 38 17.11 20.54 2.50
CA LEU A 38 18.54 20.84 2.61
C LEU A 38 18.79 22.34 2.77
N GLY A 39 18.06 23.17 2.03
CA GLY A 39 18.08 24.63 2.19
C GLY A 39 17.70 25.08 3.61
N VAL A 40 16.67 24.46 4.20
CA VAL A 40 16.24 24.73 5.59
C VAL A 40 17.32 24.31 6.60
N ILE A 41 17.98 23.16 6.42
CA ILE A 41 19.11 22.77 7.28
C ILE A 41 20.22 23.81 7.22
N LEU A 42 20.62 24.23 6.01
CA LEU A 42 21.67 25.23 5.82
C LEU A 42 21.30 26.56 6.47
N LEU A 43 20.06 27.02 6.27
CA LEU A 43 19.55 28.25 6.87
C LEU A 43 19.55 28.16 8.41
N CYS A 44 19.07 27.07 8.99
CA CYS A 44 19.12 26.83 10.43
C CYS A 44 20.56 26.79 10.96
N GLY A 45 21.49 26.18 10.22
CA GLY A 45 22.91 26.13 10.58
C GLY A 45 23.57 27.51 10.54
N LEU A 46 23.25 28.33 9.53
CA LEU A 46 23.71 29.73 9.45
C LEU A 46 23.17 30.54 10.62
N ILE A 47 21.87 30.46 10.91
CA ILE A 47 21.26 31.17 12.06
C ILE A 47 21.95 30.76 13.36
N ALA A 48 22.19 29.45 13.56
CA ALA A 48 22.90 28.95 14.73
C ALA A 48 24.32 29.52 14.83
N TYR A 49 25.07 29.53 13.72
CA TYR A 49 26.43 30.08 13.67
C TYR A 49 26.46 31.57 14.03
N TRP A 50 25.53 32.37 13.50
CA TRP A 50 25.41 33.80 13.81
C TRP A 50 25.08 34.02 15.29
N ILE A 51 24.10 33.30 15.85
CA ILE A 51 23.71 33.44 17.26
C ILE A 51 24.88 33.13 18.20
N VAL A 52 25.64 32.08 17.93
CA VAL A 52 26.76 31.65 18.77
C VAL A 52 27.98 32.56 18.62
N SER A 53 28.26 33.04 17.41
CA SER A 53 29.46 33.85 17.14
C SER A 53 29.37 35.27 17.70
N PHE A 54 28.17 35.85 17.79
CA PHE A 54 27.98 37.21 18.31
C PHE A 54 27.88 37.27 19.85
N TYR A 55 27.35 36.22 20.47
CA TYR A 55 27.12 36.16 21.91
C TYR A 55 27.51 34.77 22.39
N GLY A 56 28.74 34.60 22.91
CA GLY A 56 29.28 33.30 23.32
C GLY A 56 28.81 32.83 24.70
N THR A 57 27.49 32.73 24.91
CA THR A 57 26.89 32.33 26.19
C THR A 57 26.29 30.92 26.15
N PHE A 58 26.02 30.34 27.32
CA PHE A 58 25.32 29.05 27.40
C PHE A 58 23.95 29.08 26.72
N LEU A 59 23.19 30.17 26.89
CA LEU A 59 21.85 30.30 26.32
C LEU A 59 21.87 30.34 24.79
N THR A 60 22.80 31.07 24.21
CA THR A 60 22.96 31.19 22.75
C THR A 60 23.50 29.92 22.12
N ALA A 61 24.34 29.16 22.84
CA ALA A 61 24.71 27.80 22.45
C ALA A 61 23.49 26.86 22.42
N MET A 62 22.61 26.91 23.43
CA MET A 62 21.37 26.13 23.46
C MET A 62 20.42 26.51 22.31
N LEU A 63 20.26 27.80 22.02
CA LEU A 63 19.45 28.28 20.90
C LEU A 63 20.02 27.85 19.54
N GLY A 64 21.34 27.96 19.35
CA GLY A 64 22.00 27.50 18.12
C GLY A 64 21.81 26.00 17.90
N PHE A 65 22.00 25.21 18.96
CA PHE A 65 21.73 23.77 18.91
C PHE A 65 20.25 23.46 18.61
N GLY A 66 19.33 24.24 19.18
CA GLY A 66 17.90 24.20 18.88
C GLY A 66 17.61 24.37 17.39
N PHE A 67 18.16 25.41 16.74
CA PHE A 67 17.98 25.62 15.29
C PHE A 67 18.54 24.48 14.45
N ILE A 68 19.76 24.00 14.75
CA ILE A 68 20.36 22.86 14.05
C ILE A 68 19.46 21.63 14.19
N SER A 69 18.99 21.34 15.40
CA SER A 69 18.10 20.21 15.65
C SER A 69 16.78 20.32 14.88
N MET A 70 16.20 21.53 14.79
CA MET A 70 14.99 21.79 14.01
C MET A 70 15.19 21.45 12.53
N GLY A 71 16.30 21.91 11.93
CA GLY A 71 16.65 21.58 10.54
C GLY A 71 16.82 20.08 10.32
N LEU A 72 17.53 19.40 11.24
CA LEU A 72 17.74 17.96 11.18
C LEU A 72 16.42 17.16 11.33
N LEU A 73 15.51 17.57 12.21
CA LEU A 73 14.21 16.92 12.39
C LEU A 73 13.34 17.04 11.12
N ILE A 74 13.30 18.23 10.51
CA ILE A 74 12.56 18.46 9.26
C ILE A 74 13.13 17.60 8.13
N PHE A 75 14.46 17.54 8.00
CA PHE A 75 15.07 16.73 6.96
C PHE A 75 14.92 15.23 7.22
N PHE A 76 15.03 14.81 8.48
CA PHE A 76 14.77 13.43 8.89
C PHE A 76 13.35 13.00 8.50
N PHE A 77 12.34 13.87 8.68
CA PHE A 77 10.98 13.58 8.22
C PHE A 77 10.92 13.27 6.71
N LEU A 78 11.67 14.01 5.89
CA LEU A 78 11.71 13.77 4.46
C LEU A 78 12.33 12.41 4.14
N ILE A 79 13.43 12.02 4.79
CA ILE A 79 14.17 10.79 4.42
C ILE A 79 13.77 9.53 5.21
N LYS A 80 12.99 9.64 6.29
CA LYS A 80 12.70 8.53 7.21
C LYS A 80 12.15 7.27 6.51
N PHE A 81 11.38 7.46 5.44
CA PHE A 81 10.69 6.37 4.74
C PHE A 81 11.65 5.42 4.01
N VAL A 82 12.86 5.89 3.65
CA VAL A 82 13.91 5.04 3.05
C VAL A 82 14.35 3.95 4.04
N PHE A 83 14.21 4.23 5.34
CA PHE A 83 14.62 3.34 6.42
C PHE A 83 13.45 2.54 7.01
N THR A 84 12.21 2.79 6.59
CA THR A 84 11.04 2.02 7.05
C THR A 84 11.04 0.64 6.42
N GLY A 85 11.31 -0.39 7.23
CA GLY A 85 11.29 -1.79 6.80
C GLY A 85 9.90 -2.26 6.36
N ALA A 86 9.86 -3.37 5.63
CA ALA A 86 8.61 -4.02 5.24
C ALA A 86 7.82 -4.47 6.48
N LYS A 87 6.58 -3.99 6.65
CA LYS A 87 5.66 -4.59 7.62
C LYS A 87 5.39 -6.03 7.17
N LYS A 88 5.79 -7.00 7.99
CA LYS A 88 5.47 -8.41 7.75
C LYS A 88 3.96 -8.58 7.92
N ILE A 89 3.33 -9.24 6.95
CA ILE A 89 1.93 -9.64 7.08
C ILE A 89 1.88 -10.70 8.18
N ASP A 90 1.06 -10.47 9.20
CA ASP A 90 0.80 -11.49 10.21
C ASP A 90 0.02 -12.65 9.56
N ARG A 91 0.53 -13.86 9.73
CA ARG A 91 -0.03 -15.09 9.15
C ARG A 91 -0.48 -16.08 10.20
N THR A 92 -0.44 -15.70 11.48
CA THR A 92 -0.78 -16.61 12.59
C THR A 92 -2.20 -17.16 12.50
N HIS A 93 -3.11 -16.43 11.86
CA HIS A 93 -4.51 -16.82 11.64
C HIS A 93 -4.74 -17.62 10.33
N LEU A 94 -3.70 -17.86 9.53
CA LEU A 94 -3.80 -18.55 8.23
C LEU A 94 -3.31 -19.99 8.31
N ILE A 95 -4.07 -20.91 7.72
CA ILE A 95 -3.71 -22.33 7.63
C ILE A 95 -3.19 -22.62 6.23
N GLU A 96 -1.91 -22.96 6.10
CA GLU A 96 -1.35 -23.39 4.80
C GLU A 96 -1.84 -24.79 4.45
N VAL A 97 -2.28 -25.00 3.21
CA VAL A 97 -2.72 -26.30 2.70
C VAL A 97 -1.93 -26.68 1.45
N SER A 98 -1.77 -27.98 1.22
CA SER A 98 -1.12 -28.55 0.05
C SER A 98 -2.10 -29.38 -0.81
N ALA A 99 -1.67 -29.74 -2.02
CA ALA A 99 -2.43 -30.62 -2.90
C ALA A 99 -2.70 -32.02 -2.31
N LYS A 100 -1.92 -32.46 -1.31
CA LYS A 100 -2.18 -33.70 -0.58
C LYS A 100 -3.34 -33.55 0.40
N ASP A 101 -3.47 -32.37 1.02
CA ASP A 101 -4.48 -32.09 2.02
C ASP A 101 -5.84 -31.81 1.35
N GLN A 102 -5.83 -31.09 0.22
CA GLN A 102 -7.04 -30.65 -0.48
C GLN A 102 -6.94 -30.87 -2.01
N PRO A 103 -7.01 -32.12 -2.50
CA PRO A 103 -6.76 -32.44 -3.91
C PRO A 103 -7.74 -31.79 -4.88
N GLU A 104 -9.03 -31.74 -4.53
CA GLU A 104 -10.08 -31.16 -5.39
C GLU A 104 -9.91 -29.65 -5.55
N LEU A 105 -9.58 -28.95 -4.46
CA LEU A 105 -9.31 -27.52 -4.49
C LEU A 105 -8.10 -27.19 -5.38
N PHE A 106 -7.01 -27.94 -5.23
CA PHE A 106 -5.81 -27.73 -6.04
C PHE A 106 -6.04 -28.06 -7.51
N LYS A 107 -6.90 -29.04 -7.82
CA LYS A 107 -7.32 -29.33 -9.19
C LYS A 107 -8.10 -28.15 -9.79
N LEU A 108 -9.07 -27.60 -9.06
CA LEU A 108 -9.83 -26.42 -9.48
C LEU A 108 -8.89 -25.23 -9.75
N ILE A 109 -7.95 -24.96 -8.84
CA ILE A 109 -6.96 -23.88 -9.02
C ILE A 109 -6.11 -24.15 -10.27
N ALA A 110 -5.65 -25.38 -10.48
CA ALA A 110 -4.84 -25.72 -11.66
C ALA A 110 -5.60 -25.54 -12.98
N GLU A 111 -6.89 -25.89 -13.01
CA GLU A 111 -7.78 -25.65 -14.15
C GLU A 111 -7.89 -24.14 -14.46
N ILE A 112 -8.17 -23.32 -13.45
CA ILE A 112 -8.27 -21.85 -13.61
C ILE A 112 -6.94 -21.26 -14.08
N VAL A 113 -5.82 -21.67 -13.48
CA VAL A 113 -4.48 -21.21 -13.84
C VAL A 113 -4.16 -21.54 -15.31
N ALA A 114 -4.56 -22.72 -15.78
CA ALA A 114 -4.40 -23.13 -17.17
C ALA A 114 -5.28 -22.31 -18.14
N GLU A 115 -6.54 -22.08 -17.78
CA GLU A 115 -7.49 -21.29 -18.59
C GLU A 115 -7.09 -19.82 -18.67
N VAL A 116 -6.75 -19.20 -17.53
CA VAL A 116 -6.37 -17.78 -17.41
C VAL A 116 -4.91 -17.52 -17.84
N LYS A 117 -4.11 -18.58 -18.02
CA LYS A 117 -2.69 -18.54 -18.41
C LYS A 117 -1.83 -17.73 -17.44
N THR A 118 -1.96 -18.01 -16.15
CA THR A 118 -1.21 -17.33 -15.07
C THR A 118 -0.24 -18.28 -14.38
N PRO A 119 0.71 -17.77 -13.57
CA PRO A 119 1.52 -18.65 -12.73
C PRO A 119 0.70 -19.18 -11.54
N PHE A 120 0.94 -20.44 -11.16
CA PHE A 120 0.37 -21.02 -9.95
C PHE A 120 0.80 -20.24 -8.69
N PRO A 121 -0.08 -20.06 -7.69
CA PRO A 121 0.26 -19.34 -6.45
C PRO A 121 1.39 -20.05 -5.69
N LYS A 122 2.20 -19.29 -4.96
CA LYS A 122 3.34 -19.86 -4.21
C LYS A 122 2.87 -20.76 -3.06
N HIS A 123 1.87 -20.27 -2.32
CA HIS A 123 1.24 -20.93 -1.19
C HIS A 123 -0.27 -20.69 -1.27
N VAL A 124 -1.06 -21.66 -0.79
CA VAL A 124 -2.52 -21.55 -0.65
C VAL A 124 -2.84 -21.61 0.84
N TYR A 125 -3.54 -20.58 1.33
CA TYR A 125 -3.92 -20.41 2.71
C TYR A 125 -5.43 -20.45 2.86
N LEU A 126 -5.89 -21.07 3.95
CA LEU A 126 -7.28 -21.00 4.40
C LEU A 126 -7.39 -20.00 5.55
N SER A 127 -8.43 -19.18 5.52
CA SER A 127 -8.79 -18.24 6.60
C SER A 127 -10.23 -18.45 7.06
N SER A 128 -10.62 -17.89 8.20
CA SER A 128 -12.02 -17.93 8.68
C SER A 128 -12.95 -16.96 7.94
N GLU A 129 -12.40 -15.97 7.26
CA GLU A 129 -13.12 -14.84 6.64
C GLU A 129 -14.09 -15.23 5.51
N VAL A 130 -14.99 -14.31 5.14
CA VAL A 130 -15.82 -14.38 3.93
C VAL A 130 -15.14 -13.63 2.79
N ASN A 131 -13.94 -14.06 2.42
CA ASN A 131 -13.16 -13.40 1.39
C ASN A 131 -12.25 -14.41 0.65
N ALA A 132 -11.91 -14.10 -0.60
CA ALA A 132 -10.78 -14.71 -1.28
C ALA A 132 -9.90 -13.57 -1.78
N SER A 133 -8.60 -13.66 -1.53
CA SER A 133 -7.70 -12.59 -1.93
C SER A 133 -6.32 -13.11 -2.25
N VAL A 134 -5.61 -12.30 -3.00
CA VAL A 134 -4.25 -12.58 -3.41
C VAL A 134 -3.32 -11.59 -2.74
N PHE A 135 -2.36 -12.09 -1.98
CA PHE A 135 -1.45 -11.25 -1.22
C PHE A 135 0.02 -11.63 -1.45
N TYR A 136 0.93 -10.75 -1.08
CA TYR A 136 2.37 -10.98 -1.11
C TYR A 136 3.05 -10.07 -0.10
N ASP A 137 4.24 -10.48 0.37
CA ASP A 137 5.04 -9.61 1.22
C ASP A 137 5.61 -8.48 0.37
N SER A 138 5.13 -7.26 0.60
CA SER A 138 5.65 -6.05 -0.03
C SER A 138 6.82 -5.49 0.80
N ASN A 139 8.04 -5.50 0.24
CA ASN A 139 9.17 -4.71 0.76
C ASN A 139 9.53 -3.57 -0.21
N PHE A 140 10.35 -2.60 0.19
CA PHE A 140 10.79 -1.52 -0.71
C PHE A 140 11.40 -2.06 -2.02
N TRP A 141 12.12 -3.19 -1.95
CA TRP A 141 12.70 -3.88 -3.10
C TRP A 141 11.69 -4.58 -4.03
N SER A 142 10.46 -4.82 -3.59
CA SER A 142 9.37 -5.42 -4.38
C SER A 142 8.90 -4.53 -5.53
N MET A 143 9.32 -3.25 -5.53
CA MET A 143 9.16 -2.34 -6.66
C MET A 143 10.08 -2.70 -7.85
N PHE A 144 11.20 -3.36 -7.58
CA PHE A 144 12.24 -3.67 -8.57
C PHE A 144 12.26 -5.15 -8.97
N PHE A 145 11.77 -6.04 -8.10
CA PHE A 145 11.80 -7.50 -8.32
C PHE A 145 10.41 -8.15 -8.28
N PRO A 146 10.12 -9.12 -9.16
CA PRO A 146 8.84 -9.81 -9.18
C PRO A 146 8.65 -10.70 -7.94
N VAL A 147 7.63 -10.39 -7.13
CA VAL A 147 7.26 -11.21 -5.96
C VAL A 147 6.23 -12.28 -6.36
N ARG A 148 6.41 -13.52 -5.91
CA ARG A 148 5.37 -14.56 -6.08
C ARG A 148 4.23 -14.29 -5.10
N LYS A 149 2.99 -14.37 -5.58
CA LYS A 149 1.80 -14.12 -4.75
C LYS A 149 1.32 -15.41 -4.09
N ASN A 150 0.71 -15.27 -2.94
CA ASN A 150 -0.01 -16.30 -2.21
C ASN A 150 -1.51 -16.13 -2.46
N LEU A 151 -2.26 -17.22 -2.37
CA LEU A 151 -3.71 -17.21 -2.44
C LEU A 151 -4.27 -17.46 -1.05
N GLN A 152 -5.21 -16.64 -0.61
CA GLN A 152 -6.01 -16.85 0.60
C GLN A 152 -7.44 -17.16 0.17
N ILE A 153 -8.02 -18.20 0.75
CA ILE A 153 -9.42 -18.58 0.53
C ILE A 153 -10.10 -18.70 1.90
N GLY A 154 -11.15 -17.92 2.09
CA GLY A 154 -11.97 -17.94 3.28
C GLY A 154 -12.86 -19.18 3.34
N LEU A 155 -12.86 -19.87 4.48
CA LEU A 155 -13.81 -20.93 4.77
C LEU A 155 -15.23 -20.38 4.89
N GLY A 156 -15.40 -19.18 5.44
CA GLY A 156 -16.71 -18.49 5.45
C GLY A 156 -17.23 -18.25 4.04
N LEU A 157 -16.33 -17.90 3.11
CA LEU A 157 -16.65 -17.77 1.69
C LEU A 157 -17.07 -19.11 1.10
N MET A 158 -16.21 -20.14 1.20
CA MET A 158 -16.46 -21.45 0.60
C MET A 158 -17.78 -22.09 1.08
N ASN A 159 -18.17 -21.88 2.33
CA ASN A 159 -19.42 -22.40 2.88
C ASN A 159 -20.66 -21.60 2.45
N SER A 160 -20.50 -20.44 1.81
CA SER A 160 -21.59 -19.55 1.43
C SER A 160 -21.90 -19.55 -0.07
N ILE A 161 -21.08 -20.23 -0.87
CA ILE A 161 -21.15 -20.24 -2.33
C ILE A 161 -21.02 -21.64 -2.91
N SER A 162 -21.46 -21.80 -4.15
CA SER A 162 -21.30 -23.04 -4.93
C SER A 162 -19.89 -23.15 -5.54
N ALA A 163 -19.52 -24.35 -5.99
CA ALA A 163 -18.23 -24.60 -6.63
C ALA A 163 -18.01 -23.76 -7.90
N ILE A 164 -19.06 -23.49 -8.68
CA ILE A 164 -18.96 -22.66 -9.88
C ILE A 164 -18.79 -21.17 -9.55
N GLU A 165 -19.42 -20.70 -8.49
CA GLU A 165 -19.23 -19.33 -7.96
C GLU A 165 -17.80 -19.18 -7.40
N LEU A 166 -17.29 -20.19 -6.68
CA LEU A 166 -15.89 -20.22 -6.25
C LEU A 166 -14.94 -20.19 -7.44
N LYS A 167 -15.20 -20.97 -8.50
CA LYS A 167 -14.42 -20.91 -9.75
C LYS A 167 -14.40 -19.50 -10.32
N ALA A 168 -15.53 -18.81 -10.35
CA ALA A 168 -15.66 -17.45 -10.87
C ALA A 168 -14.89 -16.42 -10.04
N ILE A 169 -15.01 -16.46 -8.71
CA ILE A 169 -14.26 -15.57 -7.80
C ILE A 169 -12.76 -15.80 -7.96
N LEU A 170 -12.31 -17.06 -7.95
CA LEU A 170 -10.89 -17.37 -8.14
C LEU A 170 -10.42 -16.92 -9.53
N ALA A 171 -11.21 -17.12 -10.59
CA ALA A 171 -10.88 -16.63 -11.92
C ALA A 171 -10.74 -15.10 -11.98
N HIS A 172 -11.57 -14.35 -11.25
CA HIS A 172 -11.44 -12.90 -11.07
C HIS A 172 -10.10 -12.56 -10.38
N GLU A 173 -9.81 -13.19 -9.25
CA GLU A 173 -8.54 -13.02 -8.51
C GLU A 173 -7.31 -13.34 -9.39
N PHE A 174 -7.38 -14.41 -10.19
CA PHE A 174 -6.36 -14.78 -11.17
C PHE A 174 -6.32 -13.83 -12.37
N GLY A 175 -7.42 -13.15 -12.69
CA GLY A 175 -7.47 -12.03 -13.65
C GLY A 175 -6.42 -10.97 -13.34
N HIS A 176 -6.27 -10.60 -12.06
CA HIS A 176 -5.22 -9.68 -11.59
C HIS A 176 -3.78 -10.24 -11.73
N PHE A 177 -3.60 -11.56 -11.86
CA PHE A 177 -2.31 -12.15 -12.22
C PHE A 177 -2.06 -12.08 -13.73
N SER A 178 -3.08 -12.23 -14.57
CA SER A 178 -2.93 -12.21 -16.04
C SER A 178 -2.58 -10.81 -16.56
N GLN A 179 -3.11 -9.79 -15.88
CA GLN A 179 -2.76 -8.37 -16.05
C GLN A 179 -1.27 -8.09 -15.81
N ARG A 180 -0.53 -9.03 -15.19
CA ARG A 180 0.91 -8.90 -14.91
C ARG A 180 1.77 -8.81 -16.18
N SER A 181 1.26 -9.23 -17.34
CA SER A 181 1.89 -8.91 -18.63
C SER A 181 2.16 -7.40 -18.79
N MET A 182 1.44 -6.53 -18.07
CA MET A 182 1.64 -5.09 -18.12
C MET A 182 2.62 -4.49 -17.12
N LYS A 183 3.04 -5.14 -16.01
CA LYS A 183 3.88 -4.60 -14.89
C LYS A 183 3.38 -3.29 -14.21
N VAL A 184 2.71 -2.40 -14.94
CA VAL A 184 2.37 -1.02 -14.58
C VAL A 184 1.27 -0.95 -13.51
N GLY A 185 0.19 -1.71 -13.61
CA GLY A 185 -0.90 -1.65 -12.61
C GLY A 185 -0.43 -2.02 -11.20
N SER A 186 0.23 -3.18 -11.06
CA SER A 186 0.84 -3.60 -9.79
C SER A 186 1.93 -2.64 -9.30
N TYR A 187 2.70 -2.03 -10.22
CA TYR A 187 3.70 -1.03 -9.86
C TYR A 187 3.05 0.24 -9.32
N VAL A 188 2.03 0.78 -9.99
CA VAL A 188 1.29 1.97 -9.58
C VAL A 188 0.63 1.73 -8.21
N TYR A 189 0.01 0.56 -7.99
CA TYR A 189 -0.54 0.19 -6.69
C TYR A 189 0.52 0.25 -5.58
N ASN A 190 1.67 -0.39 -5.79
CA ASN A 190 2.73 -0.44 -4.80
C ASN A 190 3.30 0.95 -4.50
N VAL A 191 3.52 1.77 -5.53
CA VAL A 191 3.99 3.14 -5.37
C VAL A 191 2.96 3.98 -4.62
N ASN A 192 1.67 3.91 -4.99
CA ASN A 192 0.60 4.62 -4.30
C ASN A 192 0.53 4.23 -2.82
N LYS A 193 0.62 2.93 -2.51
CA LYS A 193 0.61 2.42 -1.13
C LYS A 193 1.81 2.92 -0.33
N VAL A 194 3.00 2.95 -0.91
CA VAL A 194 4.20 3.47 -0.22
C VAL A 194 4.11 4.98 -0.01
N ILE A 195 3.61 5.73 -0.98
CA ILE A 195 3.37 7.18 -0.83
C ILE A 195 2.34 7.43 0.27
N TYR A 196 1.22 6.69 0.28
CA TYR A 196 0.22 6.78 1.32
C TYR A 196 0.84 6.55 2.71
N ASN A 197 1.56 5.44 2.90
CA ASN A 197 2.21 5.15 4.17
C ASN A 197 3.22 6.23 4.56
N MET A 198 3.98 6.78 3.61
CA MET A 198 4.91 7.88 3.88
C MET A 198 4.21 9.13 4.44
N LEU A 199 3.02 9.45 3.93
CA LEU A 199 2.29 10.66 4.30
C LEU A 199 1.54 10.51 5.62
N TYR A 200 0.98 9.32 5.89
CA TYR A 200 0.06 9.10 7.00
C TYR A 200 0.68 8.34 8.18
N ASP A 201 1.70 7.49 7.97
CA ASP A 201 2.38 6.75 9.04
C ASP A 201 3.51 7.59 9.68
N ASN A 202 3.12 8.40 10.68
CA ASN A 202 4.00 9.39 11.31
C ASN A 202 4.30 9.13 12.79
N GLU A 203 3.81 8.05 13.38
CA GLU A 203 3.94 7.78 14.82
C GLU A 203 5.40 7.73 15.30
N GLY A 204 6.28 7.08 14.51
CA GLY A 204 7.71 7.03 14.84
C GLY A 204 8.37 8.42 14.82
N TYR A 205 7.95 9.29 13.91
CA TYR A 205 8.46 10.66 13.82
C TYR A 205 7.95 11.54 14.96
N SER A 206 6.64 11.52 15.25
CA SER A 206 6.08 12.30 16.35
C SER A 206 6.72 11.93 17.68
N THR A 207 6.93 10.64 17.93
CA THR A 207 7.62 10.14 19.13
C THR A 207 9.04 10.69 19.26
N ILE A 208 9.80 10.78 18.16
CA ILE A 208 11.16 11.33 18.16
C ILE A 208 11.16 12.83 18.48
N VAL A 209 10.26 13.59 17.84
CA VAL A 209 10.13 15.04 18.06
C VAL A 209 9.68 15.36 19.48
N GLU A 210 8.73 14.59 20.02
CA GLU A 210 8.28 14.74 21.41
C GLU A 210 9.38 14.44 22.42
N LYS A 211 10.10 13.31 22.26
CA LYS A 211 11.25 12.97 23.11
C LYS A 211 12.32 14.07 23.07
N TRP A 212 12.58 14.63 21.89
CA TRP A 212 13.52 15.74 21.73
C TRP A 212 13.05 17.00 22.46
N GLY A 213 11.80 17.42 22.24
CA GLY A 213 11.22 18.60 22.88
C GLY A 213 11.18 18.49 24.41
N ASN A 214 10.95 17.30 24.95
CA ASN A 214 10.88 17.05 26.39
C ASN A 214 12.26 16.94 27.07
N MET A 215 13.36 16.87 26.32
CA MET A 215 14.70 16.81 26.89
C MET A 215 15.08 18.11 27.64
N SER A 216 14.57 19.25 27.18
CA SER A 216 14.79 20.54 27.83
C SER A 216 13.70 21.54 27.42
N SER A 217 13.31 22.42 28.34
CA SER A 217 12.36 23.51 28.05
C SER A 217 12.79 24.41 26.89
N TYR A 218 14.10 24.52 26.61
CA TYR A 218 14.62 25.31 25.48
C TYR A 218 14.30 24.67 24.12
N PHE A 219 14.13 23.35 24.04
CA PHE A 219 13.94 22.64 22.77
C PHE A 219 12.48 22.52 22.33
N VAL A 220 11.52 22.78 23.23
CA VAL A 220 10.08 22.72 22.92
C VAL A 220 9.70 23.65 21.76
N LEU A 221 10.25 24.87 21.71
CA LEU A 221 9.95 25.83 20.65
C LEU A 221 10.46 25.35 19.28
N PHE A 222 11.65 24.75 19.24
CA PHE A 222 12.24 24.19 18.02
C PHE A 222 11.52 22.93 17.55
N ALA A 223 11.10 22.06 18.48
CA ALA A 223 10.27 20.91 18.17
C ALA A 223 8.93 21.33 17.56
N ARG A 224 8.26 22.35 18.12
CA ARG A 224 7.03 22.93 17.54
C ARG A 224 7.27 23.56 16.17
N GLY A 225 8.38 24.28 15.99
CA GLY A 225 8.78 24.84 14.71
C GLY A 225 8.97 23.76 13.64
N ALA A 226 9.65 22.66 14.00
CA ALA A 226 9.83 21.51 13.10
C ALA A 226 8.49 20.89 12.70
N ILE A 227 7.56 20.70 13.66
CA ILE A 227 6.21 20.18 13.39
C ILE A 227 5.47 21.10 12.42
N PHE A 228 5.50 22.42 12.65
CA PHE A 228 4.82 23.38 11.78
C PHE A 228 5.32 23.31 10.34
N VAL A 229 6.64 23.27 10.14
CA VAL A 229 7.22 23.15 8.79
C VAL A 229 6.87 21.80 8.15
N VAL A 230 6.95 20.71 8.92
CA VAL A 230 6.58 19.36 8.44
C VAL A 230 5.12 19.29 8.04
N GLN A 231 4.20 19.89 8.80
CA GLN A 231 2.79 19.98 8.43
C GLN A 231 2.60 20.71 7.10
N GLY A 232 3.33 21.82 6.88
CA GLY A 232 3.33 22.51 5.59
C GLY A 232 3.80 21.63 4.43
N ILE A 233 4.90 20.89 4.61
CA ILE A 233 5.40 19.91 3.63
C ILE A 233 4.35 18.83 3.37
N GLN A 234 3.74 18.28 4.42
CA GLN A 234 2.71 17.25 4.32
C GLN A 234 1.50 17.74 3.53
N LEU A 235 1.02 18.96 3.78
CA LEU A 235 -0.11 19.53 3.04
C LEU A 235 0.17 19.56 1.54
N VAL A 236 1.35 20.04 1.13
CA VAL A 236 1.75 20.07 -0.29
C VAL A 236 1.78 18.66 -0.87
N LEU A 237 2.41 17.70 -0.18
CA LEU A 237 2.51 16.34 -0.67
C LEU A 237 1.14 15.62 -0.70
N ILE A 238 0.25 15.90 0.24
CA ILE A 238 -1.12 15.36 0.27
C ILE A 238 -1.91 15.87 -0.93
N GLU A 239 -1.83 17.15 -1.29
CA GLU A 239 -2.53 17.69 -2.46
C GLU A 239 -2.04 17.03 -3.76
N VAL A 240 -0.73 16.85 -3.92
CA VAL A 240 -0.19 16.15 -5.10
C VAL A 240 -0.56 14.66 -5.08
N HIS A 241 -0.56 14.03 -3.90
CA HIS A 241 -1.02 12.64 -3.75
C HIS A 241 -2.50 12.46 -4.13
N LYS A 242 -3.38 13.43 -3.90
CA LYS A 242 -4.79 13.35 -4.36
C LYS A 242 -4.88 13.16 -5.88
N VAL A 243 -4.07 13.88 -6.66
CA VAL A 243 -4.04 13.74 -8.13
C VAL A 243 -3.61 12.33 -8.53
N LEU A 244 -2.55 11.82 -7.90
CA LEU A 244 -2.07 10.45 -8.09
C LEU A 244 -3.15 9.43 -7.72
N ASN A 245 -3.78 9.59 -6.56
CA ASN A 245 -4.79 8.67 -6.05
C ASN A 245 -6.04 8.63 -6.94
N ILE A 246 -6.53 9.77 -7.44
CA ILE A 246 -7.66 9.80 -8.38
C ILE A 246 -7.32 9.02 -9.67
N ASN A 247 -6.13 9.24 -10.23
CA ASN A 247 -5.70 8.51 -11.43
C ASN A 247 -5.47 7.02 -11.14
N TYR A 248 -4.98 6.66 -9.96
CA TYR A 248 -4.88 5.27 -9.52
C TYR A 248 -6.28 4.63 -9.37
N MET A 249 -7.24 5.31 -8.75
CA MET A 249 -8.61 4.79 -8.58
C MET A 249 -9.31 4.57 -9.92
N ALA A 250 -9.07 5.44 -10.91
CA ALA A 250 -9.56 5.25 -12.27
C ALA A 250 -8.93 4.02 -12.95
N LEU A 251 -7.61 3.83 -12.79
CA LEU A 251 -6.93 2.62 -13.27
C LEU A 251 -7.42 1.36 -12.55
N SER A 252 -7.62 1.42 -11.24
CA SER A 252 -8.12 0.32 -10.42
C SER A 252 -9.46 -0.17 -10.93
N ARG A 253 -10.36 0.74 -11.28
CA ARG A 253 -11.66 0.39 -11.86
C ARG A 253 -11.53 -0.39 -13.17
N GLU A 254 -10.63 0.03 -14.06
CA GLU A 254 -10.36 -0.70 -15.30
C GLU A 254 -9.71 -2.08 -15.04
N MET A 255 -8.92 -2.21 -13.96
CA MET A 255 -8.40 -3.50 -13.52
C MET A 255 -9.52 -4.44 -13.04
N GLU A 256 -10.51 -3.93 -12.30
CA GLU A 256 -11.69 -4.70 -11.89
C GLU A 256 -12.51 -5.17 -13.09
N PHE A 257 -12.85 -4.26 -14.02
CA PHE A 257 -13.63 -4.63 -15.21
C PHE A 257 -12.94 -5.70 -16.05
N HIS A 258 -11.62 -5.62 -16.20
CA HIS A 258 -10.86 -6.66 -16.89
C HIS A 258 -10.83 -7.98 -16.10
N ALA A 259 -10.75 -7.94 -14.77
CA ALA A 259 -10.80 -9.15 -13.95
C ALA A 259 -12.18 -9.83 -14.06
N ASP A 260 -13.25 -9.04 -14.07
CA ASP A 260 -14.62 -9.51 -14.30
C ASP A 260 -14.80 -10.12 -15.70
N GLU A 261 -14.20 -9.52 -16.73
CA GLU A 261 -14.23 -10.06 -18.09
C GLU A 261 -13.52 -11.41 -18.17
N VAL A 262 -12.37 -11.55 -17.49
CA VAL A 262 -11.65 -12.83 -17.37
C VAL A 262 -12.51 -13.87 -16.65
N ALA A 263 -13.09 -13.52 -15.51
CA ALA A 263 -13.97 -14.42 -14.76
C ALA A 263 -15.19 -14.86 -15.58
N ALA A 264 -15.81 -13.94 -16.30
CA ALA A 264 -16.93 -14.22 -17.19
C ALA A 264 -16.53 -15.15 -18.35
N SER A 265 -15.30 -15.04 -18.87
CA SER A 265 -14.79 -15.94 -19.91
C SER A 265 -14.53 -17.37 -19.41
N VAL A 266 -14.26 -17.55 -18.12
CA VAL A 266 -13.89 -18.83 -17.48
C VAL A 266 -15.11 -19.57 -16.90
N ALA A 267 -16.01 -18.84 -16.24
CA ALA A 267 -17.13 -19.42 -15.50
C ALA A 267 -18.51 -18.89 -15.94
N GLY A 268 -18.55 -17.93 -16.87
CA GLY A 268 -19.76 -17.17 -17.19
C GLY A 268 -19.98 -15.98 -16.24
N SER A 269 -20.83 -15.03 -16.64
CA SER A 269 -21.09 -13.82 -15.85
C SER A 269 -22.02 -14.06 -14.66
N ALA A 270 -22.98 -14.99 -14.79
CA ALA A 270 -23.99 -15.23 -13.76
C ALA A 270 -23.40 -15.73 -12.42
N PRO A 271 -22.43 -16.67 -12.38
CA PRO A 271 -21.83 -17.10 -11.11
C PRO A 271 -21.15 -15.96 -10.35
N LEU A 272 -20.36 -15.10 -11.04
CA LEU A 272 -19.72 -13.97 -10.37
C LEU A 272 -20.77 -12.98 -9.83
N ALA A 273 -21.78 -12.63 -10.64
CA ALA A 273 -22.86 -11.73 -10.22
C ALA A 273 -23.65 -12.26 -9.01
N ASN A 274 -24.02 -13.54 -9.03
CA ASN A 274 -24.71 -14.19 -7.91
C ASN A 274 -23.83 -14.23 -6.65
N SER A 275 -22.53 -14.49 -6.82
CA SER A 275 -21.60 -14.52 -5.70
C SER A 275 -21.51 -13.15 -5.02
N LEU A 276 -21.39 -12.06 -5.78
CA LEU A 276 -21.33 -10.69 -5.25
C LEU A 276 -22.56 -10.35 -4.39
N LEU A 277 -23.76 -10.80 -4.79
CA LEU A 277 -24.99 -10.61 -4.00
C LEU A 277 -24.98 -11.40 -2.67
N ARG A 278 -24.27 -12.52 -2.60
CA ARG A 278 -24.18 -13.37 -1.40
C ARG A 278 -23.09 -12.92 -0.42
N LEU A 279 -22.00 -12.35 -0.93
CA LEU A 279 -20.84 -11.97 -0.12
C LEU A 279 -21.20 -11.03 1.02
N ASP A 280 -21.94 -9.96 0.74
CA ASP A 280 -22.32 -8.97 1.76
C ASP A 280 -23.18 -9.59 2.87
N LEU A 281 -24.13 -10.45 2.49
CA LEU A 281 -24.98 -11.15 3.46
C LEU A 281 -24.16 -12.12 4.30
N ALA A 282 -23.32 -12.94 3.67
CA ALA A 282 -22.47 -13.92 4.36
C ALA A 282 -21.46 -13.25 5.30
N ASN A 283 -20.88 -12.13 4.87
CA ASN A 283 -19.95 -11.37 5.71
C ASN A 283 -20.67 -10.73 6.91
N SER A 284 -21.87 -10.17 6.69
CA SER A 284 -22.68 -9.57 7.76
C SER A 284 -23.12 -10.61 8.80
N THR A 285 -23.52 -11.81 8.35
CA THR A 285 -23.93 -12.89 9.26
C THR A 285 -22.76 -13.43 10.07
N LEU A 286 -21.60 -13.66 9.43
CA LEU A 286 -20.40 -14.11 10.14
C LEU A 286 -19.94 -13.05 11.17
N SER A 287 -19.91 -11.78 10.76
CA SER A 287 -19.53 -10.67 11.64
C SER A 287 -20.47 -10.59 12.85
N GLY A 288 -21.79 -10.67 12.64
CA GLY A 288 -22.76 -10.66 13.73
C GLY A 288 -22.58 -11.81 14.74
N VAL A 289 -22.18 -13.00 14.27
CA VAL A 289 -21.85 -14.12 15.17
C VAL A 289 -20.58 -13.82 15.97
N PHE A 290 -19.52 -13.35 15.32
CA PHE A 290 -18.28 -13.00 16.01
C PHE A 290 -18.46 -11.87 17.02
N ASP A 291 -19.21 -10.82 16.68
CA ASP A 291 -19.51 -9.72 17.59
C ASP A 291 -20.25 -10.20 18.84
N TYR A 292 -21.21 -11.12 18.68
CA TYR A 292 -21.94 -11.69 19.81
C TYR A 292 -21.05 -12.50 20.76
N TYR A 293 -20.10 -13.28 20.24
CA TYR A 293 -19.22 -14.11 21.06
C TYR A 293 -18.02 -13.35 21.62
N ASN A 294 -17.49 -12.36 20.90
CA ASN A 294 -16.37 -11.52 21.37
C ASN A 294 -16.82 -10.40 22.32
N GLY A 295 -18.10 -10.02 22.28
CA GLY A 295 -18.69 -9.06 23.21
C GLY A 295 -19.13 -9.67 24.56
N LYS A 296 -18.92 -10.98 24.76
CA LYS A 296 -19.15 -11.68 26.01
C LYS A 296 -17.83 -11.98 26.71
#